data_AF-A0A2D7C6X7-F1
#
_entry.id   AF-A0A2D7C6X7-F1
#
_cell.length_a   1.000
_cell.length_b   1.000
_cell.length_c   1.000
_cell.angle_alpha   90.00
_cell.angle_beta   90.00
_cell.angle_gamma   90.00
#
_symmetry.space_group_name_H-M   'P 1'
#
loop_
_entity.id
_entity.type
_entity.pdbx_description
1 polymer ?
#
loop_
_entity_poly.entity_id
_entity_poly.type
_entity_poly.pdbx_seq_one_letter_code
_entity_poly.pdbx_strand_id
1 'polypeptide(L)' 'MSQELVIVHNSEYDNYDVKDIGERYPSHSVLAGQTMIKFVDSFETIEQAQAEYPEATVSHDLIMPQNTFDHLPDDEDY' A
#
# COMPACT_ATOMS: atom_id res chain seq x y z
N MET A 1 5.63 -15.22 3.60
CA MET A 1 5.34 -13.80 3.27
C MET A 1 4.84 -13.83 1.85
N SER A 2 3.59 -13.44 1.60
CA SER A 2 3.08 -13.34 0.23
C SER A 2 3.44 -11.94 -0.26
N GLN A 3 4.15 -11.83 -1.37
CA GLN A 3 4.33 -10.54 -2.03
C GLN A 3 3.11 -10.29 -2.91
N GLU A 4 2.47 -9.14 -2.76
CA GLU A 4 1.35 -8.74 -3.60
C GLU A 4 1.67 -7.34 -4.13
N LEU A 5 2.26 -7.31 -5.32
CA LEU A 5 2.69 -6.08 -5.97
C LEU A 5 1.55 -5.47 -6.77
N VAL A 6 1.37 -4.17 -6.61
CA VAL A 6 0.38 -3.39 -7.34
C VAL A 6 1.01 -2.14 -7.94
N ILE A 7 0.66 -1.84 -9.19
CA ILE A 7 1.06 -0.61 -9.89
C ILE A 7 -0.11 0.36 -9.80
N VAL A 8 0.13 1.57 -9.32
CA VAL A 8 -0.91 2.58 -9.14
C VAL A 8 -0.45 3.92 -9.68
N HIS A 9 -1.32 4.61 -10.43
CA HIS A 9 -1.05 5.97 -10.91
C HIS A 9 -1.17 6.95 -9.75
N ASN A 10 -0.09 7.66 -9.47
CA ASN A 10 -0.05 8.71 -8.47
C ASN A 10 -0.28 10.05 -9.18
N SER A 11 -1.51 10.54 -9.04
CA SER A 11 -1.98 11.77 -9.71
C SER A 11 -1.28 13.06 -9.24
N GLU A 12 -0.63 13.06 -8.07
CA GLU A 12 0.05 14.25 -7.56
C GLU A 12 1.37 14.53 -8.31
N TYR A 13 2.08 13.46 -8.70
CA TYR A 13 3.39 13.53 -9.35
C TYR A 13 3.37 13.02 -10.80
N ASP A 14 2.20 12.62 -11.29
CA ASP A 14 1.95 12.07 -12.62
C ASP A 14 2.90 10.92 -13.00
N ASN A 15 3.06 9.98 -12.06
CA ASN A 15 3.92 8.81 -12.17
C ASN A 15 3.18 7.53 -11.73
N TYR A 16 3.83 6.37 -11.92
CA TYR A 16 3.29 5.05 -11.58
C TYR A 16 4.12 4.44 -10.45
N ASP A 17 3.52 4.33 -9.28
CA ASP A 17 4.15 3.75 -8.10
C ASP A 17 3.87 2.25 -8.02
N VAL A 18 4.93 1.48 -7.74
CA VAL A 18 4.85 0.06 -7.39
C VAL A 18 4.80 -0.05 -5.87
N LYS A 19 3.77 -0.73 -5.36
CA LYS A 19 3.55 -0.92 -3.92
C LYS A 19 3.37 -2.40 -3.61
N ASP A 20 3.89 -2.85 -2.47
CA ASP A 20 3.62 -4.18 -1.92
C ASP A 20 2.53 -4.07 -0.83
N ILE A 21 1.46 -4.85 -1.00
CA ILE A 21 0.30 -4.90 -0.12
C ILE A 21 0.03 -6.30 0.46
N GLY A 22 0.99 -7.22 0.29
CA GLY A 22 0.83 -8.64 0.67
C GLY A 22 0.98 -8.91 2.16
N GLU A 23 1.44 -7.94 2.93
CA GLU A 23 1.63 -8.06 4.37
C GLU A 23 0.54 -7.34 5.19
N ARG A 24 0.44 -7.75 6.47
CA ARG A 24 -0.42 -7.13 7.47
C ARG A 24 0.44 -6.65 8.63
N TYR A 25 0.05 -5.54 9.25
CA TYR A 25 0.73 -5.06 10.44
C TYR A 25 0.63 -6.08 11.59
N PRO A 26 1.71 -6.28 12.36
CA PRO A 26 1.75 -7.25 13.45
C PRO A 26 0.86 -6.80 14.63
N SER A 27 0.49 -7.74 15.50
CA SER A 27 -0.44 -7.54 16.62
C SER A 27 -0.03 -6.49 17.65
N HIS A 28 1.26 -6.13 17.71
CA HIS A 28 1.78 -5.11 18.60
C HIS A 28 1.83 -3.71 17.96
N SER A 29 1.37 -3.56 16.71
CA SER A 29 1.25 -2.27 16.03
C SER A 29 -0.12 -1.65 16.30
N VAL A 30 -0.19 -0.31 16.35
CA VAL A 30 -1.47 0.42 16.36
C VAL A 30 -2.33 0.16 15.12
N LEU A 31 -1.70 -0.28 14.02
CA LEU A 31 -2.38 -0.65 12.78
C LEU A 31 -2.59 -2.17 12.66
N ALA A 32 -2.44 -2.93 13.75
CA ALA A 32 -2.51 -4.39 13.77
C ALA A 32 -3.68 -4.94 12.93
N GLY A 33 -3.38 -5.90 12.05
CA GLY A 33 -4.37 -6.55 11.19
C GLY A 33 -4.74 -5.78 9.92
N GLN A 34 -4.39 -4.48 9.82
CA GLN A 34 -4.57 -3.71 8.58
C GLN A 34 -3.50 -4.06 7.54
N THR A 35 -3.78 -3.77 6.26
CA THR A 35 -2.81 -3.91 5.18
C THR A 35 -1.62 -3.00 5.38
N MET A 36 -0.42 -3.58 5.30
CA MET A 36 0.82 -2.81 5.25
C MET A 36 1.10 -2.45 3.80
N ILE A 37 1.14 -1.15 3.50
CA ILE A 37 1.42 -0.64 2.16
C ILE A 37 2.88 -0.20 2.14
N LYS A 38 3.72 -0.92 1.40
CA LYS A 38 5.14 -0.59 1.26
C LYS A 38 5.37 0.00 -0.12
N PHE A 39 6.03 1.15 -0.18
CA PHE A 39 6.57 1.65 -1.43
C PHE A 39 7.72 0.75 -1.89
N VAL A 40 7.71 0.37 -3.16
CA VAL A 40 8.76 -0.45 -3.78
C VAL A 40 9.57 0.41 -4.75
N ASP A 41 8.90 1.01 -5.75
CA ASP A 41 9.56 1.80 -6.79
C ASP A 41 8.58 2.76 -7.49
N SER A 42 9.08 3.60 -8.39
CA SER A 42 8.27 4.55 -9.16
C SER A 42 8.78 4.76 -10.58
N PHE A 43 7.87 4.82 -11.56
CA PHE A 43 8.17 4.92 -12.98
C PHE A 43 7.38 6.04 -13.65
N GLU A 44 7.91 6.60 -14.73
CA GLU A 44 7.20 7.64 -15.50
C GLU A 44 6.02 7.08 -16.30
N THR A 45 6.11 5.82 -16.74
CA THR A 45 5.05 5.18 -17.53
C THR A 45 4.65 3.82 -17.01
N ILE A 46 3.41 3.43 -17.30
CA ILE A 46 2.87 2.12 -16.92
C ILE A 46 3.63 0.98 -17.61
N GLU A 47 4.07 1.17 -18.84
CA GLU A 47 4.80 0.16 -19.59
C GLU A 47 6.17 -0.13 -18.98
N GLN A 48 6.85 0.90 -18.44
CA GLN A 48 8.10 0.72 -17.71
C GLN A 48 7.88 -0.08 -16.43
N ALA A 49 6.86 0.30 -15.65
CA ALA A 49 6.51 -0.40 -14.41
C ALA A 49 6.14 -1.88 -14.67
N GLN A 50 5.37 -2.16 -15.72
CA GLN A 50 5.00 -3.52 -16.11
C GLN A 50 6.16 -4.33 -16.70
N ALA A 51 7.13 -3.69 -17.33
CA ALA A 51 8.32 -4.35 -17.84
C ALA A 51 9.27 -4.78 -16.71
N GLU A 52 9.43 -3.94 -15.69
CA GLU A 52 10.26 -4.22 -14.50
C GLU A 52 9.56 -5.18 -13.53
N TYR A 53 8.24 -5.02 -13.33
CA TYR A 53 7.42 -5.81 -12.42
C TYR A 53 6.26 -6.50 -13.16
N PRO A 54 6.55 -7.51 -14.01
CA PRO A 54 5.53 -8.18 -14.81
C PRO A 54 4.48 -8.95 -13.99
N GLU A 55 4.80 -9.32 -12.75
CA GLU A 55 3.88 -9.95 -11.80
C GLU A 55 2.97 -8.96 -11.04
N ALA A 56 3.22 -7.66 -11.15
CA ALA A 56 2.44 -6.66 -10.45
C ALA A 56 1.07 -6.42 -11.12
N THR A 57 0.03 -6.28 -10.30
CA THR A 57 -1.33 -6.02 -10.80
C THR A 57 -1.56 -4.52 -10.94
N VAL A 58 -2.01 -4.07 -12.11
CA VAL A 58 -2.43 -2.67 -12.29
C VAL A 58 -3.70 -2.42 -11.50
N SER A 59 -3.64 -1.44 -10.60
CA SER A 59 -4.72 -1.05 -9.72
C SER A 59 -4.95 0.46 -9.77
N HIS A 60 -5.93 0.94 -9.01
CA HIS A 60 -6.26 2.35 -8.90
C HIS A 60 -6.26 2.78 -7.43
N ASP A 61 -5.87 4.04 -7.17
CA ASP A 61 -5.76 4.60 -5.81
C ASP A 61 -7.04 4.43 -4.99
N LEU A 62 -8.23 4.49 -5.62
CA LEU A 62 -9.52 4.31 -4.93
C LEU A 62 -9.78 2.87 -4.47
N ILE A 63 -9.08 1.88 -5.04
CA ILE A 63 -9.21 0.46 -4.70
C ILE A 63 -8.12 0.04 -3.71
N MET A 64 -7.07 0.86 -3.56
CA MET A 64 -5.99 0.60 -2.63
C MET A 64 -6.51 0.49 -1.19
N PRO A 65 -5.98 -0.45 -0.40
CA PRO A 65 -6.21 -0.48 1.03
C PRO A 65 -5.89 0.90 1.64
N GLN A 66 -6.68 1.32 2.61
CA GLN A 66 -6.43 2.55 3.36
C GLN A 66 -6.27 2.18 4.84
N ASN A 67 -5.25 2.76 5.48
CA ASN A 67 -5.09 2.59 6.91
C ASN A 67 -6.01 3.56 7.65
N THR A 68 -6.73 3.06 8.65
CA THR A 68 -7.51 3.87 9.58
C THR A 68 -6.73 3.98 10.88
N PHE A 69 -6.59 5.21 11.37
CA PHE A 69 -5.99 5.46 12.68
C PHE A 69 -7.13 5.51 13.68
N ASP A 70 -7.59 4.34 14.14
CA ASP A 70 -8.48 4.32 15.29
C ASP A 70 -7.71 4.89 16.47
N HIS A 71 -8.35 5.85 17.14
CA HIS A 71 -7.88 6.30 18.44
C HIS A 71 -7.80 5.05 19.33
N LEU A 72 -6.69 4.88 20.06
CA LEU A 72 -6.71 3.94 21.18
C LEU A 72 -7.94 4.27 22.03
N PRO A 73 -8.68 3.27 22.53
CA PRO A 73 -9.80 3.56 23.42
C PRO A 73 -9.32 4.55 24.47
N ASP A 74 -10.05 5.66 24.63
CA ASP A 74 -9.74 6.63 25.68
C ASP A 74 -9.61 5.83 26.97
N ASP A 75 -8.41 5.77 27.55
CA ASP A 75 -8.25 5.19 28.89
C ASP A 75 -9.25 5.91 29.76
N GLU A 76 -10.15 5.18 30.43
CA GLU A 76 -11.12 5.79 31.36
C GLU A 76 -10.31 6.65 32.33
N ASP A 77 -10.43 7.98 32.20
CA ASP A 77 -9.88 8.96 33.13
C ASP A 77 -10.48 8.63 34.51
N TYR A 78 -9.74 7.85 35.30
CA TYR A 78 -10.10 7.38 36.65
C TYR A 78 -10.24 8.54 37.65
#